data_AF-A0A660TQH2-F1
#
_entry.id   AF-A0A660TQH2-F1
#
_cell.length_a   1.000
_cell.length_b   1.000
_cell.length_c   1.000
_cell.angle_alpha   90.00
_cell.angle_beta   90.00
_cell.angle_gamma   90.00
#
_symmetry.space_group_name_H-M   'P 1'
#
loop_
_entity.id
_entity.type
_entity.pdbx_description
1 polymer ?
#
loop_
_entity_poly.entity_id
_entity_poly.type
_entity_poly.pdbx_seq_one_letter_code
_entity_poly.pdbx_strand_id
1 'polypeptide(L)' 'MCLSTVYLEERKEEAVIVKEAAKIICKGNKIEIHTLFGENRVAEDFAIQEIDLIKNYVVLQKTSPQVKD' A
#
# COMPACT_ATOMS: atom_id res chain seq x y z
N MET A 1 19.35 -1.27 1.22
CA MET A 1 17.99 -1.84 1.10
C MET A 1 17.03 -0.69 1.03
N CYS A 2 16.15 -0.64 0.02
CA CYS A 2 15.14 0.41 -0.13
C CYS A 2 13.84 -0.10 0.50
N LEU A 3 13.39 0.55 1.56
CA LEU A 3 12.18 0.20 2.30
C LEU A 3 11.17 1.31 2.15
N SER A 4 9.93 0.96 1.87
CA SER A 4 8.90 1.94 1.57
C SER A 4 7.80 1.96 2.62
N THR A 5 7.23 3.13 2.86
CA THR A 5 5.98 3.27 3.61
C THR A 5 4.79 3.09 2.67
N VAL A 6 3.78 2.32 3.09
CA VAL A 6 2.57 2.09 2.31
C VAL A 6 1.39 2.83 2.93
N TYR A 7 0.72 3.65 2.12
CA TYR A 7 -0.40 4.50 2.51
C TYR A 7 -1.72 4.06 1.83
N LEU A 8 -2.87 4.32 2.48
CA LEU A 8 -4.21 4.22 1.90
C LEU A 8 -4.69 5.57 1.39
N GLU A 9 -5.10 5.62 0.13
CA GLU A 9 -5.73 6.73 -0.59
C GLU A 9 -4.86 7.98 -0.73
N GLU A 10 -4.23 8.45 0.36
CA GLU A 10 -3.43 9.66 0.41
C GLU A 10 -2.25 9.55 1.37
N ARG A 11 -1.21 10.37 1.14
CA ARG A 11 0.02 10.38 1.93
C ARG A 11 -0.16 11.18 3.23
N LYS A 12 -0.91 10.62 4.18
CA LYS A 12 -1.09 11.15 5.55
C LYS A 12 -0.66 10.11 6.59
N GLU A 13 -0.22 10.56 7.78
CA GLU A 13 0.22 9.63 8.83
C GLU A 13 -0.91 8.68 9.28
N GLU A 14 -2.15 9.20 9.32
CA GLU A 14 -3.36 8.42 9.65
C GLU A 14 -3.69 7.34 8.61
N ALA A 15 -3.14 7.48 7.40
CA ALA A 15 -3.35 6.56 6.29
C ALA A 15 -2.24 5.50 6.14
N VAL A 16 -1.24 5.48 7.04
CA VAL A 16 -0.16 4.50 7.00
C VAL A 16 -0.70 3.12 7.37
N ILE A 17 -0.59 2.15 6.46
CA ILE A 17 -0.89 0.74 6.75
C ILE A 17 0.34 0.02 7.28
N VAL A 18 1.48 0.27 6.63
CA VAL A 18 2.71 -0.47 6.84
C VAL A 18 3.90 0.49 6.70
N LYS A 19 4.78 0.46 7.70
CA LYS A 19 6.14 0.99 7.59
C LYS A 19 7.08 -0.16 7.22
N GLU A 20 8.19 0.19 6.57
CA GLU A 20 9.24 -0.77 6.24
C GLU A 20 8.79 -1.95 5.37
N ALA A 21 7.93 -1.66 4.39
CA ALA A 21 7.55 -2.65 3.39
C ALA A 21 8.78 -3.05 2.57
N ALA A 22 9.03 -4.36 2.54
CA ALA A 22 10.14 -4.98 1.84
C ALA A 22 9.70 -5.65 0.53
N LYS A 23 8.43 -6.08 0.46
CA LYS A 23 7.86 -6.72 -0.73
C LYS A 23 6.37 -6.44 -0.81
N ILE A 24 5.89 -6.12 -2.01
CA ILE A 24 4.47 -5.96 -2.32
C ILE A 24 4.11 -6.93 -3.45
N ILE A 25 3.02 -7.66 -3.30
CA ILE A 25 2.52 -8.62 -4.29
C ILE A 25 1.06 -8.29 -4.61
N CYS A 26 0.76 -8.07 -5.89
CA CYS A 26 -0.61 -7.87 -6.37
C CYS A 26 -1.20 -9.23 -6.81
N LYS A 27 -2.33 -9.63 -6.24
CA LYS A 27 -3.06 -10.87 -6.58
C LYS A 27 -4.55 -10.57 -6.74
N GLY A 28 -5.01 -10.42 -7.98
CA GLY A 28 -6.41 -10.08 -8.25
C GLY A 28 -6.77 -8.74 -7.61
N ASN A 29 -7.78 -8.73 -6.73
CA ASN A 29 -8.21 -7.55 -5.97
C ASN A 29 -7.48 -7.39 -4.63
N LYS A 30 -6.39 -8.14 -4.38
CA LYS A 30 -5.65 -8.11 -3.11
C LYS A 30 -4.23 -7.62 -3.30
N ILE A 31 -3.75 -6.87 -2.32
CA ILE A 31 -2.36 -6.46 -2.19
C ILE A 31 -1.81 -7.07 -0.90
N GLU A 32 -0.80 -7.92 -1.05
CA GLU A 32 -0.03 -8.48 0.07
C GLU A 32 1.23 -7.65 0.28
N ILE A 33 1.48 -7.22 1.51
CA ILE A 33 2.61 -6.37 1.89
C ILE A 33 3.39 -7.10 2.97
N HIS A 34 4.64 -7.45 2.67
CA HIS A 34 5.56 -8.09 3.61
C HIS A 34 6.57 -7.07 4.12
N THR A 35 6.76 -7.03 5.44
CA THR A 35 7.77 -6.18 6.09
C THR A 35 9.10 -6.91 6.24
N LEU A 36 10.17 -6.17 6.54
CA LEU A 36 11.46 -6.78 6.89
C LEU A 36 11.41 -7.67 8.14
N PHE A 37 10.48 -7.41 9.05
CA PHE A 37 10.35 -8.16 10.30
C PHE A 37 9.50 -9.42 10.16
N GLY A 38 9.10 -9.78 8.94
CA GLY A 38 8.31 -10.97 8.66
C GLY A 38 6.81 -10.81 8.87
N GLU A 39 6.33 -9.58 9.14
CA GLU A 39 4.89 -9.31 9.18
C GLU A 39 4.30 -9.30 7.77
N ASN A 40 3.04 -9.72 7.66
CA ASN A 40 2.28 -9.68 6.42
C ASN A 40 0.96 -8.94 6.64
N ARG A 41 0.65 -7.96 5.78
CA ARG A 41 -0.63 -7.27 5.73
C ARG A 41 -1.28 -7.49 4.37
N VAL A 42 -2.60 -7.67 4.39
CA VAL A 42 -3.41 -7.83 3.17
C VAL A 42 -4.40 -6.68 3.10
N ALA A 43 -4.43 -5.99 1.96
CA ALA A 43 -5.44 -5.00 1.62
C ALA A 43 -6.32 -5.54 0.48
N GLU A 44 -7.62 -5.64 0.70
CA GLU A 44 -8.60 -6.12 -0.29
C GLU A 44 -9.33 -4.96 -0.94
N ASP A 45 -9.68 -5.10 -2.21
CA ASP A 45 -10.29 -4.06 -3.04
C ASP A 45 -9.44 -2.79 -3.16
N PHE A 46 -8.11 -2.98 -3.22
CA PHE A 46 -7.14 -1.92 -3.47
C PHE A 46 -6.26 -2.24 -4.68
N ALA A 47 -5.85 -1.19 -5.38
CA ALA A 47 -4.82 -1.21 -6.41
C ALA A 47 -3.70 -0.24 -6.04
N ILE A 48 -2.50 -0.46 -6.58
CA ILE A 48 -1.41 0.52 -6.45
C ILE A 48 -1.74 1.71 -7.34
N GLN A 49 -1.80 2.90 -6.73
CA GLN A 49 -2.01 4.16 -7.44
C GLN A 49 -0.67 4.81 -7.81
N GLU A 50 0.27 4.83 -6.87
CA GLU A 50 1.56 5.50 -7.04
C GLU A 50 2.68 4.72 -6.35
N ILE A 51 3.84 4.69 -6.99
CA ILE A 51 5.10 4.24 -6.40
C ILE A 51 6.12 5.36 -6.61
N ASP A 52 6.62 5.93 -5.51
CA ASP A 52 7.75 6.87 -5.53
C ASP A 52 8.94 6.20 -4.85
N LEU A 53 9.87 5.70 -5.68
CA LEU A 53 11.08 5.01 -5.21
C LEU A 53 12.16 5.98 -4.71
N ILE A 54 12.07 7.27 -5.07
CA ILE A 54 13.01 8.29 -4.57
C ILE A 54 12.59 8.69 -3.15
N LYS A 55 11.28 8.87 -2.94
CA LYS A 55 10.71 9.22 -1.63
C LYS A 55 10.34 8.01 -0.77
N ASN A 56 10.59 6.79 -1.26
CA ASN A 56 10.36 5.52 -0.59
C ASN A 56 8.93 5.34 -0.08
N TYR A 57 7.94 5.48 -0.97
CA TYR A 57 6.56 5.17 -0.61
C TYR A 57 5.76 4.52 -1.74
N VAL A 58 4.64 3.92 -1.31
CA VAL A 58 3.59 3.39 -2.18
C VAL A 58 2.24 3.89 -1.67
N VAL A 59 1.37 4.31 -2.59
CA VAL A 59 -0.02 4.69 -2.28
C VAL A 59 -0.96 3.68 -2.91
N LEU A 60 -1.88 3.16 -2.10
CA LEU A 60 -2.94 2.25 -2.52
C LEU A 60 -4.27 2.98 -2.66
N GLN A 61 -5.04 2.73 -3.70
CA GLN A 61 -6.36 3.33 -3.90
C GLN A 61 -7.43 2.23 -3.99
N LYS A 62 -8.62 2.49 -3.43
CA LYS A 62 -9.75 1.56 -3.55
C LYS A 62 -10.13 1.34 -5.01
N THR A 63 -10.37 0.09 -5.39
CA THR A 63 -10.82 -0.29 -6.73
C THR A 63 -12.33 -0.22 -6.91
N SER A 64 -13.10 -0.16 -5.82
CA SER A 64 -14.55 0.04 -5.87
C SER A 64 -14.88 1.53 -5.99
N PRO A 65 -15.71 1.96 -6.96
CA PRO A 65 -16.12 3.35 -7.07
C PRO A 65 -16.91 3.73 -5.82
N GLN A 66 -16.43 4.76 -5.11
CA GLN A 66 -17.30 5.51 -4.21
C GLN A 66 -18.38 6.13 -5.10
N VAL A 67 -19.59 5.58 -5.09
CA VAL A 67 -20.78 6.32 -5.52
C VAL A 67 -20.87 7.48 -4.53
N LYS A 68 -20.41 8.65 -4.96
CA LYS A 68 -20.76 9.91 -4.31
C LYS A 68 -22.21 10.18 -4.73
N ASP A 69 -23.14 9.90 -3.82
CA ASP A 69 -24.50 10.46 -3.88
C ASP A 69 -24.46 11.99 -3.75
#